data_AF-A0A645G9U5-F1
#
_entry.id   AF-A0A645G9U5-F1
#
_cell.length_a   1.000
_cell.length_b   1.000
_cell.length_c   1.000
_cell.angle_alpha   90.00
_cell.angle_beta   90.00
_cell.angle_gamma   90.00
#
_symmetry.space_group_name_H-M   'P 1'
#
loop_
_entity.id
_entity.type
_entity.pdbx_description
1 polymer ?
#
loop_
_entity_poly.entity_id
_entity_poly.type
_entity_poly.pdbx_seq_one_letter_code
_entity_poly.pdbx_strand_id
1 'polypeptide(L)'
;MGAICTARPGNIEIRGSDLYVDDMFVTSLLGSEQSRELFLREGVAAVLTAKDTASRVTLENFGQRQAILFEVIRSLGVKRYQFMERNFATGKVILAFVPILNDPDLLLETIRKTPVLESSRKVKRTMRMGRGS
;
A
#
# COMPACT_ATOMS: atom_id res chain seq x y z
N MET A 1 -7.01 -9.05 -3.65
CA MET A 1 -5.54 -9.17 -3.61
C MET A 1 -5.04 -10.35 -2.77
N GLY A 2 -5.88 -11.05 -2.00
CA GLY A 2 -5.42 -12.13 -1.10
C GLY A 2 -4.65 -13.28 -1.76
N ALA A 3 -4.80 -13.50 -3.07
CA ALA A 3 -3.98 -14.47 -3.83
C ALA A 3 -2.65 -13.87 -4.36
N ILE A 4 -2.49 -12.55 -4.34
CA ILE A 4 -1.35 -11.82 -4.92
C ILE A 4 -0.37 -11.37 -3.83
N CYS A 5 -0.87 -10.83 -2.73
CA CYS A 5 -0.03 -10.31 -1.67
C CYS A 5 -0.55 -10.68 -0.29
N THR A 6 0.35 -10.69 0.68
CA THR A 6 0.03 -10.56 2.10
C THR A 6 0.01 -9.09 2.47
N ALA A 7 -0.87 -8.71 3.41
CA ALA A 7 -0.93 -7.39 3.99
C ALA A 7 -0.84 -7.56 5.51
N ARG A 8 -0.09 -6.69 6.17
CA ARG A 8 0.01 -6.63 7.62
C ARG A 8 0.06 -5.17 8.08
N PRO A 9 -0.23 -4.87 9.35
CA PRO A 9 -0.03 -3.54 9.89
C PRO A 9 1.43 -3.10 9.70
N GLY A 10 1.61 -1.82 9.39
CA GLY A 10 2.90 -1.16 9.35
C GLY A 10 3.10 -0.30 10.59
N ASN A 11 4.31 -0.33 11.15
CA ASN A 11 4.70 0.55 12.25
C ASN A 11 5.06 1.92 11.69
N ILE A 12 4.31 2.95 12.09
CA ILE A 12 4.55 4.33 11.67
C ILE A 12 5.61 4.95 12.57
N GLU A 13 6.57 5.64 11.97
CA GLU A 13 7.57 6.44 12.68
C GLU A 13 7.76 7.77 11.96
N ILE A 14 7.94 8.85 12.73
CA ILE A 14 8.31 10.15 12.18
C ILE A 14 9.71 10.51 12.64
N ARG A 15 10.62 10.72 11.68
CA ARG A 15 12.01 11.13 11.92
C ARG A 15 12.21 12.54 11.37
N GLY A 16 12.13 13.54 12.23
CA GLY A 16 12.12 14.93 11.78
C GLY A 16 10.84 15.27 11.00
N SER A 17 10.97 15.56 9.71
CA SER A 17 9.85 15.81 8.77
C SER A 17 9.38 14.56 8.02
N ASP A 18 10.11 13.46 8.18
CA ASP A 18 9.97 12.31 7.29
C ASP A 18 9.12 11.23 7.93
N LEU A 19 8.15 10.74 7.17
CA LEU A 19 7.33 9.59 7.49
C LEU A 19 8.03 8.31 7.06
N TYR A 20 8.16 7.38 7.99
CA TYR A 20 8.61 6.02 7.76
C TYR A 20 7.51 5.03 8.14
N VAL A 21 7.48 3.92 7.42
CA VAL A 21 6.71 2.73 7.82
C VAL A 21 7.65 1.53 7.74
N ASP A 22 7.86 0.85 8.86
CA ASP A 22 8.81 -0.27 8.96
C ASP A 22 10.19 0.06 8.37
N ASP A 23 10.79 1.17 8.83
CA ASP A 23 12.07 1.70 8.36
C ASP A 23 12.14 2.12 6.89
N MET A 24 11.05 1.96 6.13
CA MET A 24 10.99 2.39 4.74
C MET A 24 10.48 3.82 4.68
N PHE A 25 11.23 4.68 4.00
CA PHE A 25 10.83 6.05 3.73
C PHE A 25 9.52 6.06 2.91
N VAL A 26 8.57 6.91 3.33
CA VAL A 26 7.29 7.11 2.66
C VAL A 26 7.22 8.51 2.04
N THR A 27 7.47 9.55 2.83
CA THR A 27 7.38 10.93 2.36
C THR A 27 8.03 11.91 3.33
N SER A 28 8.49 13.05 2.81
CA SER A 28 8.90 14.23 3.59
C SER A 28 7.82 15.34 3.62
N LEU A 29 6.63 15.08 3.06
CA LEU A 29 5.56 16.08 2.89
C LEU A 29 4.73 16.34 4.16
N LEU A 30 5.08 15.73 5.30
CA LEU A 30 4.48 16.04 6.61
C LEU A 30 5.17 17.28 7.19
N GLY A 31 4.88 18.44 6.59
CA GLY A 31 5.64 19.68 6.82
C GLY A 31 5.38 20.39 8.16
N SER A 32 4.17 20.33 8.72
CA SER A 32 3.87 20.99 10.02
C SER A 32 3.94 20.02 11.19
N GLU A 33 4.18 20.55 12.40
CA GLU A 33 4.12 19.77 13.64
C GLU A 33 2.73 19.16 13.84
N GLN A 34 1.66 19.92 13.62
CA GLN A 34 0.29 19.40 13.75
C GLN A 34 0.00 18.26 12.76
N SER A 35 0.53 18.34 11.53
CA SER A 35 0.41 17.26 10.54
C SER A 35 1.07 15.97 11.02
N ARG A 36 2.26 16.09 11.64
CA ARG A 36 3.05 14.97 12.16
C ARG A 36 2.34 14.33 13.36
N GLU A 37 1.90 15.14 14.32
CA GLU A 37 1.14 14.67 15.48
C GLU A 37 -0.18 13.99 15.08
N LEU A 38 -0.90 14.56 14.11
CA LEU A 38 -2.12 13.94 13.59
C LEU A 38 -1.83 12.56 13.01
N PHE A 39 -0.77 12.43 12.21
CA PHE A 39 -0.40 11.15 11.61
C PHE A 39 0.08 10.13 12.65
N LEU A 40 0.81 10.57 13.69
CA LEU A 40 1.22 9.68 14.79
C LEU A 40 0.04 9.18 15.63
N ARG A 41 -0.95 10.04 15.87
CA ARG A 41 -2.11 9.71 16.72
C ARG A 41 -3.17 8.90 15.98
N GLU A 42 -3.39 9.21 14.71
CA GLU A 42 -4.55 8.72 13.96
C GLU A 42 -4.18 8.01 12.66
N GLY A 43 -2.92 8.08 12.22
CA GLY A 43 -2.48 7.44 11.00
C GLY A 43 -2.52 5.92 11.13
N VAL A 44 -2.83 5.27 10.01
CA VAL A 44 -2.74 3.83 9.85
C VAL A 44 -1.84 3.51 8.67
N ALA A 45 -1.16 2.37 8.74
CA ALA A 45 -0.31 1.89 7.67
C ALA A 45 -0.46 0.39 7.45
N ALA A 46 -0.27 -0.03 6.20
CA ALA A 46 -0.17 -1.43 5.82
C ALA A 46 1.07 -1.65 4.94
N VAL A 47 1.76 -2.76 5.22
CA VAL A 47 2.88 -3.24 4.40
C VAL A 47 2.40 -4.43 3.56
N LEU A 48 2.44 -4.26 2.24
CA LEU A 48 2.03 -5.27 1.27
C LEU A 48 3.26 -5.96 0.70
N THR A 49 3.27 -7.28 0.76
CA THR A 49 4.35 -8.12 0.22
C THR A 49 3.77 -9.10 -0.79
N ALA A 50 4.29 -9.11 -2.01
CA ALA A 50 3.87 -10.07 -3.01
C ALA A 50 4.22 -11.50 -2.60
N LYS A 51 3.34 -12.46 -2.90
CA LYS A 51 3.54 -13.87 -2.54
C LYS A 51 4.58 -14.59 -3.41
N ASP A 52 4.79 -14.09 -4.63
CA ASP A 52 5.72 -14.64 -5.61
C ASP A 52 6.11 -13.57 -6.66
N THR A 53 7.07 -13.88 -7.53
CA THR A 53 7.57 -12.96 -8.56
C THR A 53 6.51 -12.52 -9.56
N ALA A 54 5.57 -13.39 -9.95
CA ALA A 54 4.51 -13.03 -10.88
C ALA A 54 3.47 -12.11 -10.20
N SER A 55 3.20 -12.37 -8.93
CA SER A 55 2.36 -11.53 -8.08
C SER A 55 3.00 -10.17 -7.80
N ARG A 56 4.34 -10.09 -7.74
CA ARG A 56 5.09 -8.82 -7.62
C ARG A 56 4.77 -7.90 -8.78
N VAL A 57 4.76 -8.40 -10.02
CA VAL A 57 4.39 -7.60 -11.19
C VAL A 57 2.98 -7.01 -11.07
N THR A 58 2.03 -7.79 -10.54
CA THR A 58 0.66 -7.31 -10.30
C THR A 58 0.60 -6.26 -9.18
N LEU A 59 1.28 -6.50 -8.06
CA LEU A 59 1.31 -5.57 -6.92
C LEU A 59 2.00 -4.25 -7.28
N GLU A 60 3.04 -4.28 -8.10
CA GLU A 60 3.80 -3.09 -8.48
C GLU A 60 3.13 -2.28 -9.60
N ASN A 61 2.18 -2.88 -10.32
CA ASN A 61 1.38 -2.19 -11.33
C ASN A 61 0.70 -0.96 -10.73
N PHE A 62 0.91 0.20 -11.34
CA PHE A 62 0.39 1.47 -10.84
C PHE A 62 -1.14 1.48 -10.74
N GLY A 63 -1.85 0.99 -11.77
CA GLY A 63 -3.31 0.92 -11.75
C GLY A 63 -3.83 0.00 -10.63
N GLN A 64 -3.17 -1.13 -10.40
CA GLN A 64 -3.53 -2.02 -9.29
C GLN A 64 -3.34 -1.37 -7.93
N ARG A 65 -2.24 -0.63 -7.75
CA ARG A 65 -1.96 0.16 -6.55
C ARG A 65 -3.02 1.23 -6.30
N GLN A 66 -3.42 1.96 -7.35
CA GLN A 66 -4.51 2.93 -7.28
C GLN A 66 -5.86 2.26 -6.94
N ALA A 67 -6.14 1.08 -7.48
CA ALA A 67 -7.36 0.33 -7.13
C ALA A 67 -7.39 -0.09 -5.64
N ILE A 68 -6.24 -0.48 -5.08
CA ILE A 68 -6.12 -0.79 -3.64
C ILE A 68 -6.39 0.47 -2.81
N LEU A 69 -5.72 1.57 -3.15
CA LEU A 69 -5.90 2.85 -2.46
C LEU A 69 -7.36 3.32 -2.49
N PHE A 70 -8.00 3.26 -3.65
CA PHE A 70 -9.39 3.63 -3.85
C PHE A 70 -10.33 2.80 -2.98
N GLU A 71 -10.20 1.47 -2.99
CA GLU A 71 -11.07 0.60 -2.19
C GLU A 71 -10.89 0.84 -0.69
N VAL A 72 -9.66 1.06 -0.23
CA VAL A 72 -9.36 1.38 1.17
C VAL A 72 -10.02 2.71 1.58
N ILE A 73 -9.87 3.76 0.78
CA ILE A 73 -10.46 5.07 1.08
C ILE A 73 -11.98 5.01 1.02
N ARG A 74 -12.55 4.23 0.10
CA ARG A 74 -14.00 4.01 0.01
C ARG A 74 -14.54 3.32 1.26
N SER A 75 -13.76 2.41 1.87
CA SER A 75 -14.19 1.64 3.04
C SER A 75 -13.94 2.33 4.37
N LEU A 76 -12.81 3.03 4.54
CA LEU A 76 -12.43 3.67 5.82
C LEU A 76 -12.62 5.19 5.82
N GLY A 77 -12.90 5.79 4.66
CA GLY A 77 -12.83 7.24 4.45
C GLY A 77 -11.40 7.76 4.50
N VAL A 78 -11.19 9.01 4.09
CA VAL A 78 -9.91 9.71 4.26
C VAL A 78 -10.14 11.04 4.95
N LYS A 79 -9.54 11.22 6.13
CA LYS A 79 -9.59 12.48 6.89
C LYS A 79 -8.57 13.45 6.33
N ARG A 80 -7.31 13.01 6.21
CA ARG A 80 -6.17 13.76 5.66
C ARG A 80 -5.11 12.79 5.18
N TYR A 81 -4.21 13.25 4.30
CA TYR A 81 -2.99 12.58 3.84
C TYR A 81 -3.16 11.15 3.36
N GLN A 82 -2.67 10.84 2.16
CA GLN A 82 -2.66 9.49 1.65
C GLN A 82 -1.37 9.27 0.87
N PHE A 83 -0.64 8.25 1.25
CA PHE A 83 0.65 7.94 0.66
C PHE A 83 0.66 6.47 0.27
N MET A 84 1.19 6.22 -0.94
CA MET A 84 1.46 4.87 -1.39
C MET A 84 2.84 4.83 -2.02
N GLU A 85 3.77 4.21 -1.30
CA GLU A 85 5.18 4.18 -1.69
C GLU A 85 5.64 2.74 -1.98
N ARG A 86 6.59 2.58 -2.89
CA ARG A 86 7.13 1.27 -3.27
C ARG A 86 8.63 1.25 -3.05
N ASN A 87 9.11 0.22 -2.38
CA ASN A 87 10.53 -0.05 -2.31
C ASN A 87 10.97 -0.91 -3.51
N PHE A 88 11.80 -0.33 -4.38
CA PHE A 88 12.28 -1.00 -5.60
C PHE A 88 13.17 -2.21 -5.32
N ALA A 89 13.96 -2.19 -4.24
CA ALA A 89 14.85 -3.30 -3.88
C ALA A 89 14.06 -4.51 -3.41
N THR A 90 13.12 -4.32 -2.49
CA THR A 90 12.37 -5.41 -1.85
C THR A 90 11.06 -5.79 -2.56
N GLY A 91 10.51 -4.88 -3.37
CA GLY A 91 9.19 -5.04 -3.99
C GLY A 91 8.01 -4.86 -3.03
N LYS A 92 8.26 -4.44 -1.78
CA LYS A 92 7.22 -4.10 -0.82
C LYS A 92 6.52 -2.81 -1.23
N VAL A 93 5.22 -2.74 -0.94
CA VAL A 93 4.40 -1.54 -1.11
C VAL A 93 3.85 -1.12 0.24
N ILE A 94 3.96 0.16 0.55
CA ILE A 94 3.38 0.76 1.74
C ILE A 94 2.14 1.53 1.34
N LEU A 95 1.10 1.41 2.15
CA LEU A 95 -0.04 2.30 2.17
C LEU A 95 -0.07 2.96 3.55
N ALA A 96 -0.08 4.30 3.61
CA ALA A 96 -0.18 5.03 4.87
C ALA A 96 -1.09 6.25 4.69
N PHE A 97 -2.05 6.45 5.60
CA PHE A 97 -3.03 7.54 5.50
C PHE A 97 -3.69 7.83 6.85
N VAL A 98 -4.40 8.96 6.96
CA VAL A 98 -5.25 9.25 8.13
C VAL A 98 -6.71 8.97 7.76
N PRO A 99 -7.31 7.88 8.27
CA PRO A 99 -8.68 7.48 7.95
C PRO A 99 -9.72 8.32 8.71
N ILE A 100 -10.99 8.21 8.30
CA ILE A 100 -12.11 8.68 9.13
C ILE A 100 -12.47 7.60 10.16
N LEU A 101 -12.54 6.34 9.72
CA LEU A 101 -12.73 5.18 10.55
C LEU A 101 -11.38 4.52 10.82
N ASN A 102 -10.90 4.56 12.07
CA ASN A 102 -9.64 3.92 12.45
C ASN A 102 -9.89 2.43 12.79
N ASP A 103 -9.83 1.58 11.76
CA ASP A 103 -10.03 0.14 11.86
C ASP A 103 -8.94 -0.61 11.05
N PRO A 104 -7.82 -1.00 11.71
CA PRO A 104 -6.74 -1.72 11.04
C PRO A 104 -7.16 -3.08 10.47
N ASP A 105 -8.12 -3.77 11.08
CA ASP A 105 -8.57 -5.07 10.57
C ASP A 105 -9.37 -4.90 9.28
N LEU A 106 -10.26 -3.91 9.23
CA LEU A 106 -10.99 -3.54 8.02
C LEU A 106 -10.05 -3.05 6.91
N LEU A 107 -8.98 -2.33 7.24
CA LEU A 107 -7.94 -1.96 6.28
C LEU A 107 -7.34 -3.20 5.60
N LEU A 108 -6.87 -4.15 6.38
CA LEU A 108 -6.25 -5.38 5.86
C LEU A 108 -7.26 -6.23 5.08
N GLU A 109 -8.49 -6.32 5.58
CA GLU A 109 -9.54 -7.06 4.91
C GLU A 109 -9.91 -6.43 3.55
N THR A 110 -10.01 -5.11 3.50
CA THR A 110 -10.32 -4.36 2.28
C THR A 110 -9.24 -4.58 1.22
N ILE A 111 -7.96 -4.44 1.60
CA ILE A 111 -6.83 -4.74 0.72
C ILE A 111 -6.94 -6.17 0.20
N ARG A 112 -7.17 -7.15 1.09
CA ARG A 112 -7.31 -8.56 0.73
C ARG A 112 -8.43 -8.79 -0.28
N LYS A 113 -9.57 -8.11 -0.14
CA LYS A 113 -10.76 -8.21 -1.01
C LYS A 113 -10.64 -7.43 -2.33
N THR A 114 -9.77 -6.43 -2.45
CA THR A 114 -9.62 -5.61 -3.68
C THR A 114 -9.44 -6.50 -4.93
N PRO A 115 -10.23 -6.28 -6.01
CA PRO A 115 -10.12 -7.08 -7.22
C PRO A 115 -8.81 -6.83 -7.97
N VAL A 116 -8.32 -7.85 -8.68
CA VAL A 116 -7.17 -7.72 -9.59
C VAL A 116 -7.66 -7.23 -10.95
N LEU A 117 -7.11 -6.12 -11.41
CA LEU A 117 -7.46 -5.51 -12.70
C LEU A 117 -7.04 -6.39 -13.88
N GLU A 118 -7.85 -6.38 -14.94
CA GLU A 118 -7.56 -7.11 -16.18
C GLU A 118 -6.26 -6.65 -16.86
N SER A 119 -5.94 -5.36 -16.76
CA SER A 119 -4.65 -4.81 -17.24
C SER A 119 -3.45 -5.48 -16.57
N SER A 120 -3.54 -5.78 -15.28
CA SER A 120 -2.51 -6.49 -14.52
C SER A 120 -2.43 -7.98 -14.87
N ARG A 121 -3.56 -8.60 -15.26
CA ARG A 121 -3.60 -10.02 -15.68
C ARG A 121 -2.91 -10.23 -17.03
N LYS A 122 -3.04 -9.28 -17.98
CA LYS A 122 -2.37 -9.36 -19.29
C LYS A 122 -0.85 -9.42 -19.15
N VAL A 123 -0.26 -8.59 -18.28
CA VAL A 123 1.19 -8.60 -18.04
C VAL A 123 1.66 -9.97 -17.53
N LYS A 124 0.89 -10.60 -16.63
CA LYS A 124 1.18 -11.96 -16.14
C LYS A 124 1.12 -13.01 -17.26
N ARG A 125 0.19 -12.88 -18.21
CA ARG A 125 0.05 -13.81 -19.34
C ARG A 125 1.23 -13.71 -20.31
N THR A 126 1.65 -12.48 -20.65
CA THR A 126 2.82 -12.24 -21.51
C THR A 126 4.10 -12.78 -20.89
N MET A 127 4.31 -12.59 -19.58
CA MET A 127 5.51 -13.10 -18.90
C MET A 127 5.57 -14.64 -18.85
N ARG A 128 4.43 -15.33 -18.76
CA ARG A 128 4.40 -16.80 -18.84
C ARG A 128 4.76 -17.34 -20.22
N MET A 129 4.44 -16.60 -21.28
CA MET A 129 4.74 -17.00 -22.65
C MET A 129 6.23 -16.85 -23.01
N GLY A 130 6.96 -15.92 -22.39
CA GLY A 130 8.38 -15.70 -22.65
C GLY A 130 9.36 -16.66 -21.95
N ARG A 131 8.88 -17.65 -21.18
CA ARG A 131 9.70 -18.69 -20.52
C ARG A 131 9.56 -20.07 -21.17
N GLY A 132 8.96 -20.14 -22.34
CA GLY A 132 8.91 -21.33 -23.19
C GLY A 132 9.64 -21.06 -24.49
N SER A 133 10.97 -21.13 -24.47
CA SER A 133 11.86 -21.10 -25.64
C SER A 133 13.16 -21.78 -25.25
#